data_AF-A0AAD7XSZ4-F1
#
_entry.id   AF-A0AAD7XSZ4-F1
#
_cell.length_a   1.000
_cell.length_b   1.000
_cell.length_c   1.000
_cell.angle_alpha   90.00
_cell.angle_beta   90.00
_cell.angle_gamma   90.00
#
_symmetry.space_group_name_H-M   'P 1'
#
loop_
_entity.id
_entity.type
_entity.pdbx_description
1 polymer ?
#
loop_
_entity_poly.entity_id
_entity_poly.type
_entity_poly.pdbx_seq_one_letter_code
_entity_poly.pdbx_strand_id
1 'polypeptide(L)'
;MPRCDVCRICYSEEYEDGKGPFIRPTPCRCSGERSSIHFKCLERWQSFARNQAIWDAGRRCHACGSTYKVTLDRRIPVGILGGTGLVGRALAAHLATHPLFRVGPVVGSNATVGKPLAEVWRAKEAALEAHYGRNLWKAAPCPDVLDGIRVASVEDLIASRCAIAVSAVAPALGHVEEALQAAGVAVFSMSPHARDDPRNPLVVPEVNGMEWLGSSERNQSKKLPLFKSPNCVVCGVGVALAALDQAYGLAGLSVTTFQALSGRGDAAYRPADLVVANVYPLSGTVERTDEFQRAELQRLFPRLEKCSVAAQRVPVRNGHFVRAGCALRRKPANLDDVRRVLRDFSPLRGLALPSAPSAPIVVLDDVGRPRPADDAHYEGGMAVAVGDIRLGRPDDLFDLSFALVVNNLVRGAYGAALLNAELYELHVRHRDDDPSSERDDAMALPSALHPGAPAKKNPQPLAAAAALTIPAIDHLKK
;
A
#
# COMPACT_ATOMS: atom_id res chain seq x y z
N MET A 1 22.31 31.04 -16.17
CA MET A 1 20.88 31.41 -16.17
C MET A 1 20.72 32.64 -15.29
N PRO A 2 20.00 33.69 -15.72
CA PRO A 2 19.79 34.87 -14.89
C PRO A 2 18.96 34.49 -13.66
N ARG A 3 19.39 34.94 -12.48
CA ARG A 3 18.64 34.75 -11.23
C ARG A 3 17.33 35.54 -11.36
N CYS A 4 16.22 34.83 -11.33
CA CYS A 4 14.90 35.45 -11.32
C CYS A 4 14.65 35.97 -9.90
N ASP A 5 14.61 37.29 -9.72
CA ASP A 5 14.52 38.01 -8.43
C ASP A 5 13.15 37.89 -7.72
N VAL A 6 12.42 36.82 -7.99
CA VAL A 6 11.00 36.69 -7.64
C VAL A 6 10.80 35.55 -6.66
N CYS A 7 10.13 35.84 -5.54
CA CYS A 7 9.74 34.80 -4.61
C CYS A 7 8.63 33.94 -5.26
N ARG A 8 8.95 32.71 -5.67
CA ARG A 8 8.02 31.77 -6.35
C ARG A 8 6.85 31.26 -5.49
N ILE A 9 6.74 31.75 -4.26
CA ILE A 9 5.74 31.29 -3.30
C ILE A 9 4.54 32.24 -3.26
N CYS A 10 4.69 33.52 -3.62
CA CYS A 10 3.60 34.49 -3.58
C CYS A 10 3.00 34.72 -4.96
N TYR A 11 1.90 34.02 -5.25
CA TYR A 11 1.02 34.22 -6.41
C TYR A 11 -0.14 35.15 -6.00
N SER A 12 0.06 36.48 -5.96
CA SER A 12 -0.96 37.51 -5.57
C SER A 12 -2.34 37.30 -6.20
N GLU A 13 -3.47 37.90 -5.80
CA GLU A 13 -4.02 38.61 -4.64
C GLU A 13 -5.52 38.32 -4.83
N GLU A 14 -6.12 37.48 -3.97
CA GLU A 14 -7.47 36.87 -4.08
C GLU A 14 -7.70 35.86 -5.24
N TYR A 15 -8.10 34.64 -4.87
CA TYR A 15 -8.72 33.70 -5.81
C TYR A 15 -10.13 33.39 -5.29
N GLU A 16 -11.11 34.11 -5.84
CA GLU A 16 -12.49 33.68 -6.00
C GLU A 16 -12.69 33.33 -7.49
N ASP A 17 -13.24 32.14 -7.74
CA ASP A 17 -14.08 31.75 -8.88
C ASP A 17 -13.71 32.22 -10.31
N GLY A 18 -12.88 31.40 -10.97
CA GLY A 18 -13.22 30.95 -12.32
C GLY A 18 -12.98 31.88 -13.51
N LYS A 19 -12.16 32.95 -13.44
CA LYS A 19 -11.85 33.78 -14.63
C LYS A 19 -10.39 34.22 -14.74
N GLY A 20 -9.69 33.76 -15.80
CA GLY A 20 -8.55 34.44 -16.46
C GLY A 20 -7.17 34.42 -15.76
N PRO A 21 -6.04 34.60 -16.49
CA PRO A 21 -4.70 34.37 -15.98
C PRO A 21 -4.11 35.61 -15.28
N PHE A 22 -3.40 35.41 -14.16
CA PHE A 22 -2.72 36.49 -13.43
C PHE A 22 -1.22 36.52 -13.69
N ILE A 23 -0.69 37.73 -13.96
CA ILE A 23 0.71 38.05 -14.21
C ILE A 23 1.11 39.20 -13.27
N ARG A 24 1.99 38.95 -12.28
CA ARG A 24 3.02 39.91 -11.82
C ARG A 24 4.02 39.24 -10.86
N PRO A 25 5.33 39.50 -11.00
CA PRO A 25 6.36 38.99 -10.10
C PRO A 25 6.40 39.77 -8.77
N THR A 26 6.26 39.07 -7.63
CA THR A 26 6.43 39.67 -6.29
C THR A 26 7.92 39.64 -5.86
N PRO A 27 8.61 40.79 -5.69
CA PRO A 27 9.96 40.81 -5.13
C PRO A 27 9.95 40.33 -3.68
N CYS A 28 11.00 39.63 -3.26
CA CYS A 28 11.09 39.07 -1.91
C CYS A 28 11.17 40.16 -0.83
N ARG A 29 10.14 40.26 0.03
CA ARG A 29 10.13 41.07 1.27
C ARG A 29 10.27 40.24 2.54
N CYS A 30 10.53 38.93 2.45
CA CYS A 30 10.28 38.04 3.57
C CYS A 30 11.29 38.14 4.73
N SER A 31 12.46 38.78 4.59
CA SER A 31 13.47 39.08 5.64
C SER A 31 13.77 37.99 6.71
N GLY A 32 13.35 36.74 6.50
CA GLY A 32 13.31 35.67 7.49
C GLY A 32 12.03 35.58 8.36
N GLU A 33 11.10 36.54 8.29
CA GLU A 33 9.86 36.57 9.07
C GLU A 33 8.60 36.23 8.26
N ARG A 34 7.77 35.34 8.83
CA ARG A 34 6.63 34.66 8.21
C ARG A 34 5.44 35.56 7.84
N SER A 35 5.40 36.80 8.33
CA SER A 35 4.25 37.70 8.17
C SER A 35 3.97 38.11 6.73
N SER A 36 4.92 37.87 5.81
CA SER A 36 4.86 38.34 4.42
C SER A 36 4.50 37.26 3.38
N ILE A 37 4.15 36.03 3.78
CA ILE A 37 3.85 34.91 2.87
C ILE A 37 2.57 34.19 3.27
N HIS A 38 1.67 33.93 2.33
CA HIS A 38 0.47 33.12 2.56
C HIS A 38 0.83 31.66 2.89
N PHE A 39 0.33 31.15 4.01
CA PHE A 39 0.59 29.77 4.47
C PHE A 39 0.25 28.71 3.40
N LYS A 40 -0.92 28.82 2.75
CA LYS A 40 -1.38 27.89 1.71
C LYS A 40 -0.46 27.86 0.47
N CYS A 41 0.14 28.99 0.10
CA CYS A 41 1.02 29.05 -1.06
C CYS A 41 2.40 28.45 -0.75
N LEU A 42 2.90 28.63 0.47
CA LEU A 42 4.12 27.97 0.95
C LEU A 42 3.96 26.44 0.99
N GLU A 43 2.83 25.96 1.48
CA GLU A 43 2.51 24.54 1.53
C GLU A 43 2.43 23.91 0.13
N ARG A 44 1.75 24.57 -0.82
CA ARG A 44 1.70 24.13 -2.23
C ARG A 44 3.09 24.09 -2.88
N TRP A 45 3.90 25.12 -2.67
CA TRP A 45 5.26 25.16 -3.21
C TRP A 45 6.13 24.02 -2.64
N GLN A 46 6.03 23.76 -1.33
CA GLN A 46 6.75 22.67 -0.69
C GLN A 46 6.30 21.30 -1.21
N SER A 47 5.00 21.09 -1.41
CA SER A 47 4.47 19.86 -2.03
C SER A 47 4.96 19.68 -3.47
N PHE A 48 4.94 20.74 -4.29
CA PHE A 48 5.53 20.70 -5.62
C PHE A 48 7.04 20.37 -5.59
N ALA A 49 7.81 21.05 -4.74
CA ALA A 49 9.25 20.83 -4.60
C ALA A 49 9.57 19.39 -4.15
N ARG A 50 8.78 18.83 -3.23
CA ARG A 50 8.88 17.41 -2.80
C ARG A 50 8.62 16.44 -3.96
N ASN A 51 7.54 16.66 -4.72
CA ASN A 51 7.18 15.82 -5.87
C ASN A 51 8.25 15.84 -6.98
N GLN A 52 9.02 16.93 -7.06
CA GLN A 52 10.12 17.09 -8.02
C GLN A 52 11.51 16.72 -7.44
N ALA A 53 11.57 16.19 -6.21
CA ALA A 53 12.80 15.86 -5.48
C ALA A 53 13.78 17.04 -5.28
N ILE A 54 13.28 18.28 -5.24
CA ILE A 54 14.08 19.52 -5.07
C ILE A 54 13.96 20.03 -3.63
N TRP A 55 14.51 19.27 -2.68
CA TRP A 55 14.27 19.44 -1.23
C TRP A 55 14.71 20.76 -0.62
N ASP A 56 15.75 21.38 -1.17
CA ASP A 56 16.25 22.67 -0.68
C ASP A 56 15.38 23.84 -1.14
N ALA A 57 14.70 23.67 -2.27
CA ALA A 57 13.80 24.66 -2.84
C ALA A 57 12.55 24.90 -1.96
N GLY A 58 12.08 23.88 -1.22
CA GLY A 58 10.95 24.02 -0.30
C GLY A 58 11.30 24.70 1.03
N ARG A 59 12.60 24.81 1.36
CA ARG A 59 13.06 25.24 2.70
C ARG A 59 13.75 26.60 2.71
N ARG A 60 14.08 27.14 1.53
CA ARG A 60 14.74 28.43 1.37
C ARG A 60 14.02 29.29 0.35
N CYS A 61 14.04 30.60 0.55
CA CYS A 61 13.55 31.52 -0.46
C CYS A 61 14.50 31.54 -1.67
N HIS A 62 13.96 31.37 -2.88
CA HIS A 62 14.75 31.40 -4.12
C HIS A 62 15.30 32.79 -4.46
N ALA A 63 14.66 33.83 -3.91
CA ALA A 63 15.05 35.21 -4.14
C ALA A 63 16.08 35.70 -3.12
N CYS A 64 15.86 35.51 -1.81
CA CYS A 64 16.78 36.02 -0.77
C CYS A 64 17.66 34.97 -0.08
N GLY A 65 17.47 33.68 -0.35
CA GLY A 65 18.23 32.59 0.27
C GLY A 65 17.94 32.30 1.75
N SER A 66 17.12 33.13 2.42
CA SER A 66 16.73 32.92 3.82
C SER A 66 15.99 31.60 4.01
N THR A 67 16.32 30.87 5.08
CA THR A 67 15.63 29.64 5.47
C THR A 67 14.28 29.99 6.08
N TYR A 68 13.21 29.37 5.59
CA TYR A 68 11.91 29.49 6.25
C TYR A 68 11.99 28.74 7.59
N LYS A 69 12.02 29.49 8.70
CA LYS A 69 11.84 28.90 10.03
C LYS A 69 10.40 28.40 10.10
N VAL A 70 10.08 27.19 9.66
CA VAL A 70 8.79 26.51 9.91
C VAL A 70 9.02 25.49 11.04
N THR A 71 8.02 25.19 11.86
CA THR A 71 8.06 23.98 12.69
C THR A 71 7.97 22.80 11.72
N LEU A 72 9.14 22.22 11.41
CA LEU A 72 9.46 21.63 10.11
C LEU A 72 9.14 20.14 9.94
N ASP A 73 8.28 19.57 10.79
CA ASP A 73 7.69 18.29 10.44
C ASP A 73 6.25 18.15 10.94
N ARG A 74 5.30 18.66 10.15
CA ARG A 74 3.86 18.37 10.30
C ARG A 74 3.50 16.96 9.82
N ARG A 75 4.44 16.17 9.32
CA ARG A 75 4.16 14.80 8.88
C ARG A 75 3.84 13.93 10.07
N ILE A 76 2.89 13.04 9.87
CA ILE A 76 2.37 12.17 10.91
C ILE A 76 3.40 11.06 11.16
N PRO A 77 3.88 10.87 12.40
CA PRO A 77 4.78 9.77 12.71
C PRO A 77 4.03 8.44 12.58
N VAL A 78 4.61 7.52 11.83
CA VAL A 78 4.09 6.17 11.64
C VAL A 78 4.99 5.18 12.36
N GLY A 79 4.42 4.47 13.33
CA GLY A 79 5.09 3.34 13.97
C GLY A 79 5.27 2.18 12.99
N ILE A 80 6.40 1.48 13.07
CA ILE A 80 6.69 0.34 12.20
C ILE A 80 6.84 -0.91 13.05
N LEU A 81 5.83 -1.78 13.03
CA LEU A 81 5.88 -3.07 13.71
C LEU A 81 6.53 -4.13 12.82
N GLY A 82 7.54 -4.84 13.32
CA GLY A 82 8.39 -5.70 12.49
C GLY A 82 9.41 -4.89 11.68
N GLY A 83 9.81 -3.72 12.18
CA GLY A 83 10.66 -2.72 11.52
C GLY A 83 12.07 -3.18 11.15
N THR A 84 12.58 -4.25 11.77
CA THR A 84 13.91 -4.80 11.44
C THR A 84 13.88 -5.83 10.31
N GLY A 85 12.69 -6.34 9.95
CA GLY A 85 12.49 -7.20 8.78
C GLY A 85 12.69 -6.44 7.47
N LEU A 86 12.78 -7.17 6.35
CA LEU A 86 13.04 -6.56 5.04
C LEU A 86 12.01 -5.48 4.66
N VAL A 87 10.71 -5.78 4.83
CA VAL A 87 9.62 -4.84 4.54
C VAL A 87 9.66 -3.63 5.46
N GLY A 88 9.85 -3.85 6.78
CA GLY A 88 9.93 -2.77 7.75
C GLY A 88 11.10 -1.82 7.51
N ARG A 89 12.25 -2.36 7.13
CA ARG A 89 13.43 -1.60 6.72
C ARG A 89 13.17 -0.78 5.44
N ALA A 90 12.57 -1.39 4.43
CA ALA A 90 12.20 -0.69 3.20
C ALA A 90 11.18 0.44 3.47
N LEU A 91 10.20 0.20 4.34
CA LEU A 91 9.24 1.22 4.77
C LEU A 91 9.91 2.38 5.51
N ALA A 92 10.82 2.10 6.46
CA ALA A 92 11.56 3.14 7.18
C ALA A 92 12.33 4.05 6.21
N ALA A 93 13.00 3.45 5.22
CA ALA A 93 13.70 4.21 4.17
C ALA A 93 12.74 5.07 3.34
N HIS A 94 11.58 4.53 2.95
CA HIS A 94 10.59 5.26 2.17
C HIS A 94 9.98 6.44 2.96
N LEU A 95 9.63 6.22 4.23
CA LEU A 95 9.05 7.22 5.12
C LEU A 95 9.97 8.42 5.40
N ALA A 96 11.28 8.29 5.21
CA ALA A 96 12.19 9.42 5.31
C ALA A 96 11.82 10.55 4.33
N THR A 97 11.32 10.17 3.15
CA THR A 97 10.98 11.09 2.05
C THR A 97 9.48 11.22 1.81
N HIS A 98 8.64 10.47 2.51
CA HIS A 98 7.20 10.51 2.30
C HIS A 98 6.63 11.90 2.64
N PRO A 99 5.69 12.45 1.84
CA PRO A 99 5.22 13.82 2.01
C PRO A 99 4.19 14.01 3.14
N LEU A 100 3.36 12.98 3.43
CA LEU A 100 2.40 12.97 4.54
C LEU A 100 2.93 12.35 5.84
N PHE A 101 3.66 11.23 5.74
CA PHE A 101 4.14 10.45 6.87
C PHE A 101 5.65 10.60 7.10
N ARG A 102 6.08 10.34 8.33
CA ARG A 102 7.50 10.26 8.71
C ARG A 102 7.76 9.04 9.58
N VAL A 103 9.03 8.66 9.70
CA VAL A 103 9.45 7.54 10.55
C VAL A 103 9.13 7.84 12.02
N GLY A 104 8.28 6.99 12.63
CA GLY A 104 8.05 6.91 14.06
C GLY A 104 8.92 5.82 14.71
N PRO A 105 8.49 5.24 15.85
CA PRO A 105 9.21 4.13 16.47
C PRO A 105 9.32 2.92 15.54
N VAL A 106 10.54 2.42 15.35
CA VAL A 106 10.84 1.24 14.53
C VAL A 106 10.96 0.03 15.45
N VAL A 107 9.89 -0.74 15.57
CA VAL A 107 9.78 -1.82 16.56
C VAL A 107 10.40 -3.11 16.04
N GLY A 108 11.31 -3.69 16.82
CA GLY A 108 11.97 -4.96 16.54
C GLY A 108 11.66 -6.04 17.58
N SER A 109 12.37 -7.17 17.48
CA SER A 109 12.33 -8.20 18.51
C SER A 109 13.21 -7.84 19.70
N ASN A 110 13.00 -8.50 20.84
CA ASN A 110 13.80 -8.33 22.07
C ASN A 110 15.32 -8.43 21.82
N ALA A 111 15.75 -9.24 20.85
CA ALA A 111 17.17 -9.39 20.49
C ALA A 111 17.77 -8.16 19.78
N THR A 112 16.92 -7.25 19.29
CA THR A 112 17.29 -6.06 18.53
C THR A 112 16.96 -4.75 19.24
N VAL A 113 16.01 -4.74 20.19
CA VAL A 113 15.64 -3.55 20.97
C VAL A 113 16.88 -2.87 21.56
N GLY A 114 16.91 -1.54 21.48
CA GLY A 114 18.00 -0.69 21.95
C GLY A 114 19.20 -0.61 21.00
N LYS A 115 19.38 -1.53 20.06
CA LYS A 115 20.50 -1.48 19.08
C LYS A 115 20.28 -0.38 18.04
N PRO A 116 21.35 0.20 17.46
CA PRO A 116 21.24 1.09 16.30
C PRO A 116 20.57 0.35 15.13
N LEU A 117 19.56 0.97 14.50
CA LEU A 117 18.86 0.37 13.35
C LEU A 117 19.83 0.07 12.20
N ALA A 118 20.79 0.97 11.95
CA ALA A 118 21.81 0.78 10.91
C ALA A 118 22.69 -0.46 11.13
N GLU A 119 23.00 -0.81 12.39
CA GLU A 119 23.73 -2.04 12.71
C GLU A 119 22.90 -3.28 12.36
N VAL A 120 21.63 -3.30 12.82
CA VAL A 120 20.70 -4.41 12.54
C VAL A 120 20.45 -4.55 11.03
N TRP A 121 20.31 -3.43 10.32
CA TRP A 121 20.15 -3.39 8.86
C TRP A 121 21.32 -4.06 8.16
N ARG A 122 22.56 -3.64 8.46
CA ARG A 122 23.77 -4.20 7.83
C ARG A 122 23.88 -5.70 8.09
N ALA A 123 23.64 -6.14 9.32
CA ALA A 123 23.68 -7.56 9.67
C ALA A 123 22.64 -8.39 8.89
N LYS A 124 21.40 -7.90 8.77
CA LYS A 124 20.32 -8.58 8.02
C LYS A 124 20.61 -8.64 6.52
N GLU A 125 21.10 -7.56 5.92
CA GLU A 125 21.48 -7.55 4.50
C GLU A 125 22.69 -8.44 4.20
N ALA A 126 23.70 -8.43 5.08
CA ALA A 126 24.85 -9.30 4.96
C ALA A 126 24.44 -10.78 5.03
N ALA A 127 23.50 -11.12 5.92
CA ALA A 127 22.96 -12.48 6.01
C ALA A 127 22.22 -12.91 4.73
N LEU A 128 21.45 -12.02 4.11
CA LEU A 128 20.75 -12.29 2.85
C LEU A 128 21.74 -12.46 1.67
N GLU A 129 22.74 -11.59 1.57
CA GLU A 129 23.80 -11.70 0.55
C GLU A 129 24.62 -12.99 0.72
N ALA A 130 25.00 -13.33 1.95
CA ALA A 130 25.73 -14.56 2.24
C ALA A 130 24.89 -15.81 1.93
N HIS A 131 23.57 -15.74 2.16
CA HIS A 131 22.68 -16.88 1.97
C HIS A 131 22.31 -17.14 0.51
N TYR A 132 21.97 -16.10 -0.24
CA TYR A 132 21.53 -16.22 -1.65
C TYR A 132 22.67 -16.02 -2.65
N GLY A 133 23.83 -15.53 -2.21
CA GLY A 133 24.95 -15.17 -3.04
C GLY A 133 24.80 -13.79 -3.67
N ARG A 134 25.92 -13.08 -3.84
CA ARG A 134 25.98 -11.68 -4.31
C ARG A 134 25.34 -11.45 -5.69
N ASN A 135 25.34 -12.46 -6.56
CA ASN A 135 24.72 -12.36 -7.88
C ASN A 135 23.19 -12.23 -7.81
N LEU A 136 22.57 -12.86 -6.81
CA LEU A 136 21.13 -12.86 -6.63
C LEU A 136 20.67 -11.82 -5.59
N TRP A 137 21.49 -11.61 -4.55
CA TRP A 137 21.22 -10.65 -3.50
C TRP A 137 22.44 -9.80 -3.18
N LYS A 138 22.41 -8.53 -3.58
CA LYS A 138 23.39 -7.52 -3.16
C LYS A 138 22.86 -6.76 -1.95
N ALA A 139 23.60 -6.80 -0.86
CA ALA A 139 23.28 -6.09 0.37
C ALA A 139 23.00 -4.61 0.10
N ALA A 140 21.85 -4.11 0.56
CA ALA A 140 21.50 -2.70 0.44
C ALA A 140 22.08 -1.90 1.63
N PRO A 141 22.72 -0.74 1.39
CA PRO A 141 23.16 0.12 2.50
C PRO A 141 21.96 0.68 3.27
N CYS A 142 22.15 0.93 4.57
CA CYS A 142 21.18 1.70 5.36
C CYS A 142 21.28 3.18 4.93
N PRO A 143 20.17 3.87 4.63
CA PRO A 143 20.20 5.30 4.33
C PRO A 143 20.68 6.13 5.53
N ASP A 144 21.55 7.11 5.28
CA ASP A 144 22.12 8.00 6.32
C ASP A 144 21.04 8.78 7.09
N VAL A 145 19.90 9.07 6.45
CA VAL A 145 18.76 9.74 7.09
C VAL A 145 18.13 8.92 8.23
N LEU A 146 18.41 7.62 8.30
CA LEU A 146 17.98 6.73 9.39
C LEU A 146 19.04 6.59 10.49
N ASP A 147 20.18 7.29 10.37
CA ASP A 147 21.20 7.29 11.41
C ASP A 147 20.65 7.88 12.71
N GLY A 148 21.09 7.30 13.84
CA GLY A 148 20.60 7.66 15.16
C GLY A 148 19.28 6.99 15.58
N ILE A 149 18.53 6.37 14.66
CA ILE A 149 17.36 5.57 15.02
C ILE A 149 17.83 4.32 15.78
N ARG A 150 17.25 4.10 16.96
CA ARG A 150 17.37 2.85 17.71
C ARG A 150 16.12 2.02 17.56
N VAL A 151 16.29 0.70 17.55
CA VAL A 151 15.17 -0.23 17.51
C VAL A 151 14.37 -0.11 18.81
N ALA A 152 13.08 0.12 18.67
CA ALA A 152 12.14 0.32 19.75
C ALA A 152 11.45 -1.00 20.16
N SER A 153 10.86 -1.04 21.35
CA SER A 153 9.92 -2.07 21.77
C SER A 153 8.46 -1.72 21.40
N VAL A 154 7.53 -2.64 21.66
CA VAL A 154 6.09 -2.37 21.48
C VAL A 154 5.61 -1.31 22.48
N GLU A 155 6.13 -1.38 23.71
CA GLU A 155 5.84 -0.44 24.79
C GLU A 155 6.31 0.97 24.44
N ASP A 156 7.50 1.11 23.82
CA ASP A 156 7.99 2.39 23.29
C ASP A 156 7.02 2.97 22.24
N LEU A 157 6.47 2.13 21.36
CA LEU A 157 5.51 2.55 20.35
C LEU A 157 4.20 3.03 21.00
N ILE A 158 3.66 2.30 21.98
CA ILE A 158 2.47 2.71 22.73
C ILE A 158 2.74 4.03 23.46
N ALA A 159 3.88 4.15 24.14
CA ALA A 159 4.27 5.34 24.89
C ALA A 159 4.49 6.57 23.98
N SER A 160 4.91 6.36 22.73
CA SER A 160 5.12 7.44 21.76
C SER A 160 3.84 8.18 21.35
N ARG A 161 2.66 7.58 21.59
CA ARG A 161 1.36 8.08 21.15
C ARG A 161 1.28 8.32 19.63
N CYS A 162 1.98 7.49 18.83
CA CYS A 162 1.78 7.49 17.38
C CYS A 162 0.33 7.08 17.07
N ALA A 163 -0.38 7.89 16.31
CA ALA A 163 -1.77 7.61 15.95
C ALA A 163 -1.89 6.49 14.90
N ILE A 164 -0.84 6.24 14.13
CA ILE A 164 -0.82 5.27 13.03
C ILE A 164 0.37 4.33 13.20
N ALA A 165 0.14 3.04 12.94
CA ALA A 165 1.19 2.05 12.81
C ALA A 165 1.00 1.20 11.55
N VAL A 166 2.10 0.88 10.88
CA VAL A 166 2.14 -0.12 9.82
C VAL A 166 2.80 -1.38 10.37
N SER A 167 2.14 -2.53 10.16
CA SER A 167 2.58 -3.81 10.71
C SER A 167 3.01 -4.81 9.64
N ALA A 168 4.22 -5.33 9.80
CA ALA A 168 4.83 -6.38 8.97
C ALA A 168 5.18 -7.64 9.79
N VAL A 169 4.46 -7.91 10.88
CA VAL A 169 4.80 -9.02 11.77
C VAL A 169 4.38 -10.39 11.24
N ALA A 170 5.11 -11.42 11.68
CA ALA A 170 4.73 -12.80 11.47
C ALA A 170 3.37 -13.11 12.14
N PRO A 171 2.59 -14.08 11.61
CA PRO A 171 1.25 -14.38 12.13
C PRO A 171 1.19 -14.71 13.63
N ALA A 172 2.24 -15.34 14.16
CA ALA A 172 2.35 -15.71 15.57
C ALA A 172 2.41 -14.49 16.53
N LEU A 173 2.73 -13.31 16.01
CA LEU A 173 2.82 -12.06 16.77
C LEU A 173 1.60 -11.16 16.56
N GLY A 174 0.51 -11.70 16.00
CA GLY A 174 -0.72 -10.95 15.72
C GLY A 174 -1.36 -10.26 16.93
N HIS A 175 -1.23 -10.83 18.12
CA HIS A 175 -1.71 -10.24 19.38
C HIS A 175 -1.12 -8.85 19.66
N VAL A 176 0.04 -8.53 19.10
CA VAL A 176 0.66 -7.20 19.22
C VAL A 176 -0.13 -6.15 18.43
N GLU A 177 -0.73 -6.53 17.30
CA GLU A 177 -1.58 -5.64 16.51
C GLU A 177 -2.84 -5.25 17.30
N GLU A 178 -3.44 -6.21 18.00
CA GLU A 178 -4.61 -6.01 18.87
C GLU A 178 -4.28 -5.12 20.07
N ALA A 179 -3.10 -5.26 20.66
CA ALA A 179 -2.64 -4.41 21.76
C ALA A 179 -2.48 -2.94 21.32
N LEU A 180 -1.93 -2.69 20.12
CA LEU A 180 -1.83 -1.33 19.56
C LEU A 180 -3.22 -0.74 19.26
N GLN A 181 -4.12 -1.53 18.67
CA GLN A 181 -5.49 -1.14 18.42
C GLN A 181 -6.23 -0.78 19.73
N ALA A 182 -6.05 -1.58 20.79
CA ALA A 182 -6.61 -1.31 22.11
C ALA A 182 -6.04 -0.04 22.76
N ALA A 183 -4.80 0.32 22.43
CA ALA A 183 -4.17 1.57 22.83
C ALA A 183 -4.58 2.79 21.97
N GLY A 184 -5.53 2.62 21.03
CA GLY A 184 -6.04 3.70 20.19
C GLY A 184 -5.20 4.01 18.96
N VAL A 185 -4.32 3.10 18.54
CA VAL A 185 -3.50 3.24 17.32
C VAL A 185 -4.25 2.64 16.13
N ALA A 186 -4.36 3.38 15.02
CA ALA A 186 -4.86 2.84 13.76
C ALA A 186 -3.78 1.96 13.12
N VAL A 187 -4.07 0.65 13.00
CA VAL A 187 -3.09 -0.34 12.53
C VAL A 187 -3.40 -0.76 11.09
N PHE A 188 -2.41 -0.57 10.20
CA PHE A 188 -2.43 -1.00 8.80
C PHE A 188 -1.46 -2.16 8.62
N SER A 189 -2.00 -3.37 8.53
CA SER A 189 -1.24 -4.60 8.65
C SER A 189 -1.14 -5.36 7.33
N MET A 190 0.07 -5.82 7.02
CA MET A 190 0.38 -6.80 5.98
C MET A 190 0.54 -8.21 6.56
N SER A 191 0.36 -8.40 7.87
CA SER A 191 0.45 -9.72 8.49
C SER A 191 -0.68 -10.62 8.00
N PRO A 192 -0.46 -11.91 7.74
CA PRO A 192 -1.53 -12.87 7.48
C PRO A 192 -2.47 -13.09 8.67
N HIS A 193 -2.06 -12.71 9.90
CA HIS A 193 -2.90 -12.85 11.09
C HIS A 193 -4.26 -12.15 10.93
N ALA A 194 -5.35 -12.85 11.28
CA ALA A 194 -6.72 -12.34 11.27
C ALA A 194 -7.14 -11.67 9.94
N ARG A 195 -6.53 -12.07 8.81
CA ARG A 195 -6.86 -11.55 7.48
C ARG A 195 -8.15 -12.16 6.91
N ASP A 196 -8.49 -13.36 7.35
CA ASP A 196 -9.73 -14.07 7.06
C ASP A 196 -10.91 -13.62 7.93
N ASP A 197 -10.65 -12.92 9.04
CA ASP A 197 -11.70 -12.37 9.90
C ASP A 197 -12.57 -11.37 9.13
N PRO A 198 -13.90 -11.59 9.03
CA PRO A 198 -14.80 -10.70 8.30
C PRO A 198 -14.92 -9.31 8.93
N ARG A 199 -14.60 -9.15 10.23
CA ARG A 199 -14.61 -7.88 10.95
C ARG A 199 -13.46 -6.96 10.54
N ASN A 200 -12.35 -7.55 10.09
CA ASN A 200 -11.17 -6.81 9.65
C ASN A 200 -11.30 -6.48 8.17
N PRO A 201 -11.26 -5.20 7.76
CA PRO A 201 -11.36 -4.85 6.35
C PRO A 201 -10.12 -5.31 5.59
N LEU A 202 -10.32 -6.14 4.57
CA LEU A 202 -9.30 -6.55 3.59
C LEU A 202 -9.33 -5.58 2.42
N VAL A 203 -8.36 -4.66 2.34
CA VAL A 203 -8.45 -3.49 1.46
C VAL A 203 -7.33 -3.47 0.44
N VAL A 204 -7.72 -3.34 -0.83
CA VAL A 204 -6.88 -2.82 -1.91
C VAL A 204 -7.58 -1.54 -2.38
N PRO A 205 -7.02 -0.35 -2.12
CA PRO A 205 -7.70 0.92 -2.35
C PRO A 205 -8.38 1.05 -3.73
N GLU A 206 -7.72 0.62 -4.80
CA GLU A 206 -8.25 0.66 -6.15
C GLU A 206 -9.37 -0.36 -6.42
N VAL A 207 -9.48 -1.42 -5.63
CA VAL A 207 -10.48 -2.48 -5.81
C VAL A 207 -11.74 -2.17 -5.02
N ASN A 208 -11.59 -1.87 -3.73
CA ASN A 208 -12.70 -1.73 -2.79
C ASN A 208 -12.54 -0.56 -1.80
N GLY A 209 -11.57 0.32 -2.01
CA GLY A 209 -11.35 1.49 -1.15
C GLY A 209 -12.50 2.48 -1.17
N MET A 210 -13.16 2.66 -2.32
CA MET A 210 -14.31 3.59 -2.45
C MET A 210 -15.54 3.12 -1.67
N GLU A 211 -15.83 1.82 -1.69
CA GLU A 211 -16.92 1.24 -0.87
C GLU A 211 -16.64 1.43 0.61
N TRP A 212 -15.36 1.34 1.00
CA TRP A 212 -14.92 1.57 2.35
C TRP A 212 -15.02 3.06 2.78
N LEU A 213 -14.85 4.02 1.86
CA LEU A 213 -15.10 5.45 2.12
C LEU A 213 -16.60 5.78 2.34
N GLY A 214 -17.50 4.98 1.76
CA GLY A 214 -18.94 5.23 1.75
C GLY A 214 -19.76 4.49 2.81
N SER A 215 -19.17 3.51 3.50
CA SER A 215 -19.88 2.72 4.52
C SER A 215 -19.90 3.42 5.87
N SER A 216 -20.75 4.44 6.03
CA SER A 216 -21.06 5.07 7.33
C SER A 216 -21.58 4.04 8.36
N GLU A 217 -22.23 2.97 7.91
CA GLU A 217 -22.85 1.96 8.79
C GLU A 217 -21.86 1.03 9.52
N ARG A 218 -20.59 0.93 9.09
CA ARG A 218 -19.59 0.11 9.81
C ARG A 218 -19.04 0.78 11.07
N ASN A 219 -19.37 2.05 11.32
CA ASN A 219 -18.88 2.84 12.44
C ASN A 219 -19.80 2.85 13.68
N GLN A 220 -20.66 1.84 13.86
CA GLN A 220 -21.35 1.66 15.14
C GLN A 220 -20.42 1.16 16.27
N SER A 221 -19.23 0.67 15.93
CA SER A 221 -18.24 0.24 16.92
C SER A 221 -17.27 1.40 17.22
N LYS A 222 -17.13 1.79 18.49
CA LYS A 222 -16.10 2.75 18.96
C LYS A 222 -14.66 2.25 18.80
N LYS A 223 -14.43 1.06 18.22
CA LYS A 223 -13.11 0.45 18.06
C LYS A 223 -12.61 0.69 16.63
N LEU A 224 -11.40 1.26 16.51
CA LEU A 224 -10.68 1.37 15.25
C LEU A 224 -10.57 -0.02 14.61
N PRO A 225 -10.87 -0.23 13.32
CA PRO A 225 -10.69 -1.54 12.70
C PRO A 225 -9.20 -1.85 12.47
N LEU A 226 -8.86 -3.14 12.42
CA LEU A 226 -7.53 -3.61 12.03
C LEU A 226 -7.49 -3.74 10.51
N PHE A 227 -6.90 -2.77 9.83
CA PHE A 227 -6.84 -2.76 8.36
C PHE A 227 -5.87 -3.82 7.86
N LYS A 228 -6.33 -4.69 6.96
CA LYS A 228 -5.53 -5.75 6.38
C LYS A 228 -5.28 -5.47 4.90
N SER A 229 -4.01 -5.39 4.52
CA SER A 229 -3.61 -5.57 3.13
C SER A 229 -3.58 -7.07 2.82
N PRO A 230 -4.01 -7.48 1.62
CA PRO A 230 -3.95 -8.89 1.24
C PRO A 230 -2.50 -9.35 0.99
N ASN A 231 -2.34 -10.60 0.58
CA ASN A 231 -1.08 -11.17 0.13
C ASN A 231 -0.47 -10.31 -0.99
N CYS A 232 0.87 -10.25 -1.03
CA CYS A 232 1.60 -9.38 -1.94
C CYS A 232 1.30 -9.59 -3.42
N VAL A 233 0.94 -10.81 -3.83
CA VAL A 233 0.45 -11.07 -5.19
C VAL A 233 -0.94 -10.47 -5.39
N VAL A 234 -1.86 -10.68 -4.46
CA VAL A 234 -3.26 -10.21 -4.55
C VAL A 234 -3.33 -8.68 -4.57
N CYS A 235 -2.47 -7.97 -3.86
CA CYS A 235 -2.37 -6.51 -3.93
C CYS A 235 -2.16 -5.96 -5.36
N GLY A 236 -1.51 -6.75 -6.23
CA GLY A 236 -1.30 -6.40 -7.63
C GLY A 236 -2.34 -7.02 -8.56
N VAL A 237 -2.54 -8.34 -8.47
CA VAL A 237 -3.51 -9.09 -9.29
C VAL A 237 -4.91 -8.51 -9.13
N GLY A 238 -5.31 -8.16 -7.91
CA GLY A 238 -6.61 -7.54 -7.64
C GLY A 238 -6.86 -6.26 -8.43
N VAL A 239 -5.83 -5.42 -8.67
CA VAL A 239 -5.99 -4.17 -9.43
C VAL A 239 -6.34 -4.46 -10.89
N ALA A 240 -5.60 -5.38 -11.52
CA ALA A 240 -5.86 -5.78 -12.90
C ALA A 240 -7.22 -6.47 -13.03
N LEU A 241 -7.56 -7.34 -12.07
CA LEU A 241 -8.86 -8.03 -12.06
C LEU A 241 -10.03 -7.08 -11.82
N ALA A 242 -9.89 -6.03 -11.00
CA ALA A 242 -10.95 -5.05 -10.79
C ALA A 242 -11.32 -4.31 -12.08
N ALA A 243 -10.33 -3.90 -12.87
CA ALA A 243 -10.56 -3.31 -14.19
C ALA A 243 -11.34 -4.26 -15.12
N LEU A 244 -10.96 -5.53 -15.14
CA LEU A 244 -11.59 -6.55 -15.99
C LEU A 244 -12.97 -6.97 -15.49
N ASP A 245 -13.18 -7.08 -14.18
CA ASP A 245 -14.47 -7.42 -13.57
C ASP A 245 -15.49 -6.30 -13.82
N GLN A 246 -15.09 -5.04 -13.62
CA GLN A 246 -15.95 -3.88 -13.92
C GLN A 246 -16.37 -3.85 -15.40
N ALA A 247 -15.45 -4.17 -16.31
CA ALA A 247 -15.70 -4.09 -17.75
C ALA A 247 -16.39 -5.33 -18.34
N TYR A 248 -16.12 -6.53 -17.83
CA TYR A 248 -16.48 -7.78 -18.50
C TYR A 248 -17.16 -8.80 -17.58
N GLY A 249 -17.14 -8.58 -16.26
CA GLY A 249 -17.63 -9.52 -15.25
C GLY A 249 -16.73 -10.74 -15.15
N LEU A 250 -15.98 -10.86 -14.06
CA LEU A 250 -15.12 -12.00 -13.77
C LEU A 250 -15.97 -13.16 -13.24
N ALA A 251 -15.90 -14.31 -13.92
CA ALA A 251 -16.63 -15.52 -13.52
C ALA A 251 -15.69 -16.64 -13.06
N GLY A 252 -14.52 -16.76 -13.69
CA GLY A 252 -13.53 -17.78 -13.35
C GLY A 252 -12.11 -17.24 -13.46
N LEU A 253 -11.21 -17.79 -12.66
CA LEU A 253 -9.82 -17.34 -12.55
C LEU A 253 -8.88 -18.52 -12.33
N SER A 254 -7.77 -18.52 -13.06
CA SER A 254 -6.60 -19.36 -12.79
C SER A 254 -5.36 -18.47 -12.68
N VAL A 255 -4.63 -18.58 -11.59
CA VAL A 255 -3.42 -17.79 -11.31
C VAL A 255 -2.25 -18.71 -11.04
N THR A 256 -1.14 -18.52 -11.76
CA THR A 256 0.15 -19.18 -11.47
C THR A 256 1.19 -18.12 -11.14
N THR A 257 1.86 -18.24 -10.00
CA THR A 257 2.73 -17.18 -9.46
C THR A 257 4.18 -17.61 -9.35
N PHE A 258 5.07 -16.79 -9.89
CA PHE A 258 6.52 -16.95 -9.81
C PHE A 258 7.05 -15.84 -8.90
N GLN A 259 7.14 -16.16 -7.62
CA GLN A 259 7.37 -15.20 -6.56
C GLN A 259 8.87 -15.04 -6.29
N ALA A 260 9.31 -13.79 -6.20
CA ALA A 260 10.67 -13.40 -5.84
C ALA A 260 11.04 -13.76 -4.38
N LEU A 261 12.34 -13.91 -4.10
CA LEU A 261 12.90 -14.25 -2.79
C LEU A 261 12.61 -13.21 -1.70
N SER A 262 12.53 -11.94 -2.08
CA SER A 262 12.17 -10.86 -1.15
C SER A 262 10.77 -11.00 -0.53
N GLY A 263 9.89 -11.84 -1.09
CA GLY A 263 8.57 -12.11 -0.53
C GLY A 263 8.61 -12.82 0.83
N ARG A 264 9.64 -13.65 1.08
CA ARG A 264 9.91 -14.22 2.40
C ARG A 264 10.75 -13.28 3.26
N GLY A 265 11.69 -12.57 2.61
CA GLY A 265 12.42 -11.46 3.22
C GLY A 265 13.43 -11.85 4.30
N ASP A 266 13.73 -13.13 4.43
CA ASP A 266 14.71 -13.69 5.36
C ASP A 266 15.66 -14.68 4.66
N ALA A 267 16.68 -15.10 5.41
CA ALA A 267 17.63 -16.11 5.00
C ALA A 267 17.27 -17.45 5.65
N ALA A 268 16.08 -18.00 5.40
CA ALA A 268 15.58 -19.21 6.08
C ALA A 268 15.33 -20.44 5.19
N TYR A 269 15.52 -20.37 3.86
CA TYR A 269 15.56 -21.59 3.05
C TYR A 269 16.78 -22.43 3.45
N ARG A 270 16.57 -23.71 3.79
CA ARG A 270 17.65 -24.59 4.25
C ARG A 270 17.49 -25.96 3.58
N PRO A 271 18.45 -26.37 2.72
CA PRO A 271 19.57 -25.59 2.17
C PRO A 271 19.13 -24.44 1.22
N ALA A 272 20.05 -23.53 0.84
CA ALA A 272 19.74 -22.35 0.02
C ALA A 272 19.42 -22.69 -1.46
N ASP A 273 20.03 -23.76 -1.97
CA ASP A 273 19.82 -24.34 -3.30
C ASP A 273 18.39 -24.87 -3.53
N LEU A 274 17.57 -24.98 -2.47
CA LEU A 274 16.13 -25.16 -2.62
C LEU A 274 15.51 -24.09 -3.54
N VAL A 275 16.06 -22.87 -3.53
CA VAL A 275 15.52 -21.73 -4.29
C VAL A 275 16.55 -21.01 -5.15
N VAL A 276 17.85 -21.25 -4.95
CA VAL A 276 18.91 -20.72 -5.80
C VAL A 276 19.09 -21.64 -7.00
N ALA A 277 19.00 -21.09 -8.22
CA ALA A 277 19.05 -21.87 -9.48
C ALA A 277 18.00 -23.00 -9.55
N ASN A 278 16.87 -22.83 -8.86
CA ASN A 278 15.80 -23.83 -8.78
C ASN A 278 14.41 -23.16 -8.78
N VAL A 279 13.35 -23.91 -9.09
CA VAL A 279 11.95 -23.48 -8.93
C VAL A 279 11.31 -24.30 -7.83
N TYR A 280 10.85 -23.64 -6.77
CA TYR A 280 10.34 -24.31 -5.58
C TYR A 280 8.82 -24.15 -5.45
N PRO A 281 8.02 -25.24 -5.59
CA PRO A 281 6.59 -25.19 -5.36
C PRO A 281 6.25 -24.82 -3.91
N LEU A 282 5.31 -23.89 -3.71
CA LEU A 282 4.93 -23.40 -2.39
C LEU A 282 3.70 -24.11 -1.79
N SER A 283 2.97 -24.89 -2.60
CA SER A 283 1.82 -25.69 -2.17
C SER A 283 2.19 -26.65 -1.04
N GLY A 284 1.42 -26.67 0.05
CA GLY A 284 1.66 -27.53 1.22
C GLY A 284 2.88 -27.17 2.07
N THR A 285 3.56 -26.06 1.76
CA THR A 285 4.65 -25.53 2.60
C THR A 285 4.10 -24.64 3.72
N VAL A 286 4.94 -24.27 4.69
CA VAL A 286 4.56 -23.34 5.77
C VAL A 286 4.16 -21.94 5.27
N GLU A 287 4.53 -21.57 4.03
CA GLU A 287 4.22 -20.26 3.47
C GLU A 287 2.76 -20.16 2.98
N ARG A 288 2.15 -21.28 2.58
CA ARG A 288 0.72 -21.42 2.21
C ARG A 288 0.17 -20.29 1.32
N THR A 289 1.01 -19.73 0.45
CA THR A 289 0.68 -18.48 -0.25
C THR A 289 -0.47 -18.65 -1.23
N ASP A 290 -0.56 -19.81 -1.86
CA ASP A 290 -1.64 -20.21 -2.75
C ASP A 290 -3.01 -20.26 -2.04
N GLU A 291 -3.05 -20.84 -0.83
CA GLU A 291 -4.28 -20.91 -0.03
C GLU A 291 -4.76 -19.50 0.38
N PHE A 292 -3.84 -18.65 0.85
CA PHE A 292 -4.15 -17.26 1.19
C PHE A 292 -4.63 -16.47 -0.02
N GLN A 293 -3.89 -16.55 -1.14
CA GLN A 293 -4.26 -15.84 -2.38
C GLN A 293 -5.64 -16.24 -2.87
N ARG A 294 -5.95 -17.55 -2.86
CA ARG A 294 -7.26 -18.04 -3.28
C ARG A 294 -8.39 -17.49 -2.41
N ALA A 295 -8.25 -17.58 -1.09
CA ALA A 295 -9.26 -17.11 -0.16
C ALA A 295 -9.49 -15.59 -0.27
N GLU A 296 -8.41 -14.82 -0.39
CA GLU A 296 -8.45 -13.36 -0.51
C GLU A 296 -9.04 -12.90 -1.85
N LEU A 297 -8.70 -13.57 -2.97
CA LEU A 297 -9.30 -13.29 -4.28
C LEU A 297 -10.80 -13.54 -4.27
N GLN A 298 -11.26 -14.64 -3.66
CA GLN A 298 -12.69 -14.91 -3.52
C GLN A 298 -13.40 -13.90 -2.61
N ARG A 299 -12.71 -13.39 -1.58
CA ARG A 299 -13.24 -12.34 -0.70
C ARG A 299 -13.35 -10.99 -1.41
N LEU A 300 -12.35 -10.63 -2.23
CA LEU A 300 -12.33 -9.37 -2.99
C LEU A 300 -13.27 -9.39 -4.20
N PHE A 301 -13.52 -10.57 -4.78
CA PHE A 301 -14.41 -10.75 -5.93
C PHE A 301 -15.50 -11.78 -5.60
N PRO A 302 -16.57 -11.41 -4.86
CA PRO A 302 -17.59 -12.35 -4.39
C PRO A 302 -18.37 -13.06 -5.50
N ARG A 303 -18.33 -12.53 -6.73
CA ARG A 303 -18.96 -13.12 -7.93
C ARG A 303 -18.05 -14.12 -8.66
N LEU A 304 -16.84 -14.37 -8.15
CA LEU A 304 -15.89 -15.33 -8.70
C LEU A 304 -16.30 -16.76 -8.34
N GLU A 305 -16.82 -17.50 -9.33
CA GLU A 305 -17.39 -18.83 -9.14
C GLU A 305 -16.31 -19.93 -9.05
N LYS A 306 -15.25 -19.79 -9.85
CA LYS A 306 -14.14 -20.75 -9.91
C LYS A 306 -12.81 -20.04 -9.75
N CYS A 307 -12.00 -20.46 -8.78
CA CYS A 307 -10.68 -19.89 -8.55
C CYS A 307 -9.65 -21.00 -8.31
N SER A 308 -8.61 -21.04 -9.15
CA SER A 308 -7.44 -21.89 -8.99
C SER A 308 -6.20 -21.03 -8.81
N VAL A 309 -5.34 -21.39 -7.86
CA VAL A 309 -4.08 -20.70 -7.61
C VAL A 309 -2.97 -21.74 -7.46
N ALA A 310 -1.86 -21.51 -8.15
CA ALA A 310 -0.61 -22.23 -7.96
C ALA A 310 0.50 -21.23 -7.66
N ALA A 311 1.38 -21.55 -6.72
CA ALA A 311 2.45 -20.66 -6.30
C ALA A 311 3.82 -21.35 -6.27
N GLN A 312 4.81 -20.62 -6.76
CA GLN A 312 6.19 -21.05 -6.90
C GLN A 312 7.13 -19.95 -6.42
N ARG A 313 8.25 -20.33 -5.83
CA ARG A 313 9.38 -19.44 -5.55
C ARG A 313 10.41 -19.59 -6.67
N VAL A 314 10.95 -18.46 -7.13
CA VAL A 314 11.96 -18.39 -8.20
C VAL A 314 13.17 -17.57 -7.76
N PRO A 315 14.37 -17.77 -8.37
CA PRO A 315 15.59 -17.04 -8.06
C PRO A 315 15.56 -15.64 -8.69
N VAL A 316 14.57 -14.85 -8.29
CA VAL A 316 14.39 -13.44 -8.64
C VAL A 316 14.43 -12.66 -7.34
N ARG A 317 15.22 -11.58 -7.29
CA ARG A 317 15.35 -10.77 -6.07
C ARG A 317 14.05 -10.07 -5.68
N ASN A 318 13.50 -9.28 -6.60
CA ASN A 318 12.31 -8.44 -6.41
C ASN A 318 11.37 -8.57 -7.62
N GLY A 319 10.07 -8.45 -7.38
CA GLY A 319 9.04 -8.52 -8.42
C GLY A 319 8.46 -9.93 -8.53
N HIS A 320 7.16 -10.08 -8.27
CA HIS A 320 6.45 -11.33 -8.51
C HIS A 320 5.90 -11.30 -9.93
N PHE A 321 6.25 -12.31 -10.73
CA PHE A 321 5.63 -12.54 -12.03
C PHE A 321 4.42 -13.43 -11.85
N VAL A 322 3.34 -13.14 -12.58
CA VAL A 322 2.09 -13.87 -12.47
C VAL A 322 1.54 -14.12 -13.87
N ARG A 323 1.06 -15.33 -14.11
CA ARG A 323 0.24 -15.66 -15.27
C ARG A 323 -1.21 -15.83 -14.82
N ALA A 324 -2.11 -15.10 -15.45
CA ALA A 324 -3.54 -15.15 -15.15
C ALA A 324 -4.34 -15.59 -16.39
N GLY A 325 -5.31 -16.48 -16.18
CA GLY A 325 -6.35 -16.83 -17.13
C GLY A 325 -7.72 -16.53 -16.53
N CYS A 326 -8.56 -15.81 -17.28
CA CYS A 326 -9.86 -15.32 -16.84
C CYS A 326 -10.97 -15.88 -17.73
N ALA A 327 -12.01 -16.41 -17.10
CA ALA A 327 -13.31 -16.63 -17.73
C ALA A 327 -14.21 -15.42 -17.42
N LEU A 328 -14.79 -14.84 -18.47
CA LEU A 328 -15.51 -13.57 -18.41
C LEU A 328 -16.98 -13.76 -18.81
N ARG A 329 -17.88 -13.09 -18.11
CA ARG A 329 -19.33 -13.14 -18.40
C ARG A 329 -19.63 -12.51 -19.76
N ARG A 330 -18.90 -11.45 -20.12
CA ARG A 330 -18.91 -10.83 -21.44
C ARG A 330 -17.52 -10.94 -22.06
N LYS A 331 -17.42 -11.63 -23.21
CA LYS A 331 -16.15 -11.73 -23.95
C LYS A 331 -15.75 -10.35 -24.51
N PRO A 332 -14.48 -9.93 -24.40
CA PRO A 332 -13.99 -8.73 -25.06
C PRO A 332 -14.07 -8.87 -26.59
N ALA A 333 -14.41 -7.77 -27.28
CA ALA A 333 -14.54 -7.78 -28.74
C ALA A 333 -13.18 -7.85 -29.46
N ASN A 334 -12.17 -7.15 -28.93
CA ASN A 334 -10.83 -7.10 -29.48
C ASN A 334 -9.81 -6.77 -28.36
N LEU A 335 -8.52 -6.93 -28.64
CA LEU A 335 -7.44 -6.69 -27.68
C LEU A 335 -7.28 -5.21 -27.31
N ASP A 336 -7.57 -4.29 -28.22
CA ASP A 336 -7.37 -2.86 -27.98
C ASP A 336 -8.36 -2.31 -26.96
N ASP A 337 -9.60 -2.83 -26.94
CA ASP A 337 -10.57 -2.55 -25.90
C ASP A 337 -10.07 -3.02 -24.53
N VAL A 338 -9.50 -4.22 -24.43
CA VAL A 338 -8.94 -4.74 -23.17
C VAL A 338 -7.77 -3.88 -22.71
N ARG A 339 -6.85 -3.52 -23.61
CA ARG A 339 -5.73 -2.63 -23.30
C ARG A 339 -6.21 -1.27 -22.80
N ARG A 340 -7.23 -0.69 -23.45
CA ARG A 340 -7.82 0.58 -23.03
C ARG A 340 -8.44 0.48 -21.64
N VAL A 341 -9.25 -0.55 -21.38
CA VAL A 341 -9.85 -0.81 -20.06
C VAL A 341 -8.79 -0.86 -18.96
N LEU A 342 -7.68 -1.55 -19.21
CA LEU A 342 -6.58 -1.65 -18.25
C LEU A 342 -5.86 -0.30 -18.06
N ARG A 343 -5.52 0.41 -19.14
CA ARG A 343 -4.82 1.71 -19.07
C ARG A 343 -5.64 2.80 -18.38
N ASP A 344 -6.95 2.82 -18.62
CA ASP A 344 -7.84 3.87 -18.13
C ASP A 344 -8.29 3.63 -16.67
N PHE A 345 -8.01 2.44 -16.10
CA PHE A 345 -8.39 2.10 -14.75
C PHE A 345 -7.66 2.97 -13.71
N SER A 346 -8.39 3.92 -13.12
CA SER A 346 -7.85 4.92 -12.19
C SER A 346 -8.90 5.34 -11.15
N PRO A 347 -9.39 4.40 -10.31
CA PRO A 347 -10.52 4.64 -9.40
C PRO A 347 -10.22 5.64 -8.27
N LEU A 348 -8.96 5.83 -7.91
CA LEU A 348 -8.52 6.78 -6.87
C LEU A 348 -8.20 8.17 -7.43
N ARG A 349 -8.45 8.40 -8.72
CA ARG A 349 -8.16 9.68 -9.37
C ARG A 349 -8.89 10.81 -8.66
N GLY A 350 -8.13 11.87 -8.35
CA GLY A 350 -8.66 13.06 -7.69
C GLY A 350 -8.60 13.05 -6.16
N LEU A 351 -8.28 11.92 -5.52
CA LEU A 351 -8.18 11.82 -4.05
C LEU A 351 -6.86 12.37 -3.47
N ALA A 352 -5.94 12.83 -4.31
CA ALA A 352 -4.66 13.45 -3.91
C ALA A 352 -3.85 12.62 -2.88
N LEU A 353 -3.87 11.29 -3.02
CA LEU A 353 -3.11 10.35 -2.19
C LEU A 353 -1.65 10.29 -2.64
N PRO A 354 -0.65 10.63 -1.80
CA PRO A 354 0.74 10.71 -2.25
C PRO A 354 1.36 9.42 -2.77
N SER A 355 0.93 8.26 -2.26
CA SER A 355 1.41 6.95 -2.68
C SER A 355 0.62 6.38 -3.86
N ALA A 356 -0.49 7.00 -4.26
CA ALA A 356 -1.28 6.50 -5.39
C ALA A 356 -0.52 6.72 -6.71
N PRO A 357 -0.37 5.66 -7.54
CA PRO A 357 0.22 5.82 -8.86
C PRO A 357 -0.71 6.61 -9.78
N SER A 358 -0.15 7.41 -10.70
CA SER A 358 -0.97 8.13 -11.68
C SER A 358 -1.61 7.16 -12.69
N ALA A 359 -0.89 6.09 -13.02
CA ALA A 359 -1.37 4.93 -13.76
C ALA A 359 -1.21 3.65 -12.91
N PRO A 360 -2.27 3.18 -12.22
CA PRO A 360 -2.23 1.95 -11.43
C PRO A 360 -1.85 0.70 -12.22
N ILE A 361 -2.17 0.68 -13.52
CA ILE A 361 -1.82 -0.40 -14.44
C ILE A 361 -1.02 0.19 -15.61
N VAL A 362 0.19 -0.33 -15.81
CA VAL A 362 1.02 -0.02 -16.98
C VAL A 362 0.90 -1.18 -17.97
N VAL A 363 0.24 -0.93 -19.10
CA VAL A 363 0.08 -1.92 -20.17
C VAL A 363 1.29 -1.91 -21.10
N LEU A 364 1.88 -3.08 -21.31
CA LEU A 364 3.10 -3.29 -22.09
C LEU A 364 2.77 -4.06 -23.37
N ASP A 365 3.11 -3.47 -24.51
CA ASP A 365 2.83 -4.05 -25.82
C ASP A 365 4.02 -4.87 -26.37
N ASP A 366 5.20 -4.73 -25.78
CA ASP A 366 6.40 -5.44 -26.21
C ASP A 366 6.27 -6.95 -25.98
N VAL A 367 6.68 -7.73 -26.99
CA VAL A 367 6.74 -9.19 -26.90
C VAL A 367 7.71 -9.62 -25.80
N GLY A 368 7.30 -10.58 -24.97
CA GLY A 368 8.13 -11.11 -23.88
C GLY A 368 8.15 -10.25 -22.61
N ARG A 369 7.26 -9.27 -22.50
CA ARG A 369 7.04 -8.47 -21.29
C ARG A 369 5.67 -8.78 -20.66
N PRO A 370 5.53 -8.65 -19.32
CA PRO A 370 6.47 -8.06 -18.37
C PRO A 370 7.58 -9.01 -17.88
N ARG A 371 8.66 -8.43 -17.35
CA ARG A 371 9.81 -9.11 -16.73
C ARG A 371 10.10 -8.49 -15.36
N PRO A 372 10.23 -9.29 -14.27
CA PRO A 372 10.39 -8.75 -12.91
C PRO A 372 11.49 -7.70 -12.75
N ALA A 373 12.67 -7.93 -13.35
CA ALA A 373 13.81 -7.05 -13.21
C ALA A 373 13.61 -5.67 -13.85
N ASP A 374 12.83 -5.61 -14.92
CA ASP A 374 12.65 -4.37 -15.70
C ASP A 374 11.38 -3.62 -15.27
N ASP A 375 10.34 -4.37 -14.88
CA ASP A 375 8.97 -3.87 -14.89
C ASP A 375 8.36 -3.74 -13.50
N ALA A 376 9.07 -4.18 -12.45
CA ALA A 376 8.59 -4.06 -11.08
C ALA A 376 8.68 -2.64 -10.49
N HIS A 377 9.21 -1.66 -11.22
CA HIS A 377 9.54 -0.34 -10.66
C HIS A 377 8.75 0.84 -11.26
N TYR A 378 7.80 0.57 -12.15
CA TYR A 378 6.89 1.62 -12.65
C TYR A 378 6.17 2.32 -11.50
N GLU A 379 6.07 3.66 -11.59
CA GLU A 379 5.44 4.51 -10.57
C GLU A 379 6.03 4.25 -9.16
N GLY A 380 7.36 4.16 -9.07
CA GLY A 380 8.06 3.86 -7.81
C GLY A 380 7.81 2.44 -7.29
N GLY A 381 7.25 1.55 -8.11
CA GLY A 381 6.85 0.20 -7.74
C GLY A 381 5.42 0.10 -7.20
N MET A 382 4.61 1.17 -7.29
CA MET A 382 3.18 1.14 -6.93
C MET A 382 2.27 0.69 -8.06
N ALA A 383 2.70 0.82 -9.32
CA ALA A 383 1.93 0.33 -10.46
C ALA A 383 2.14 -1.17 -10.71
N VAL A 384 1.14 -1.80 -11.31
CA VAL A 384 1.22 -3.18 -11.80
C VAL A 384 1.51 -3.14 -13.30
N ALA A 385 2.58 -3.81 -13.73
CA ALA A 385 2.89 -3.93 -15.14
C ALA A 385 2.15 -5.14 -15.73
N VAL A 386 1.37 -4.95 -16.79
CA VAL A 386 0.56 -6.00 -17.44
C VAL A 386 0.95 -6.10 -18.91
N GLY A 387 1.19 -7.31 -19.39
CA GLY A 387 1.58 -7.58 -20.77
C GLY A 387 1.22 -8.99 -21.18
N ASP A 388 1.69 -9.45 -22.34
CA ASP A 388 1.35 -10.75 -22.91
C ASP A 388 -0.18 -11.05 -22.89
N ILE A 389 -0.95 -10.01 -23.22
CA ILE A 389 -2.42 -10.03 -23.21
C ILE A 389 -2.91 -10.76 -24.45
N ARG A 390 -3.72 -11.81 -24.26
CA ARG A 390 -4.25 -12.66 -25.34
C ARG A 390 -5.72 -12.96 -25.11
N LEU A 391 -6.53 -12.79 -26.14
CA LEU A 391 -7.90 -13.28 -26.16
C LEU A 391 -7.92 -14.79 -26.36
N GLY A 392 -8.85 -15.45 -25.69
CA GLY A 392 -9.13 -16.87 -25.89
C GLY A 392 -9.79 -17.14 -27.23
N ARG A 393 -9.47 -18.30 -27.78
CA ARG A 393 -10.16 -18.91 -28.92
C ARG A 393 -11.40 -19.68 -28.45
N PRO A 394 -12.31 -20.08 -29.34
CA PRO A 394 -13.52 -20.81 -28.96
C PRO A 394 -13.27 -22.08 -28.13
N ASP A 395 -12.16 -22.78 -28.38
CA ASP A 395 -11.80 -24.02 -27.70
C ASP A 395 -10.88 -23.82 -26.48
N ASP A 396 -10.50 -22.57 -26.18
CA ASP A 396 -9.63 -22.27 -25.03
C ASP A 396 -10.42 -22.29 -23.72
N LEU A 397 -9.74 -22.64 -22.62
CA LEU A 397 -10.33 -22.65 -21.28
C LEU A 397 -10.66 -21.25 -20.73
N PHE A 398 -9.99 -20.21 -21.24
CA PHE A 398 -10.09 -18.85 -20.72
C PHE A 398 -10.41 -17.89 -21.86
N ASP A 399 -11.28 -16.90 -21.60
CA ASP A 399 -11.64 -15.86 -22.57
C ASP A 399 -10.55 -14.78 -22.71
N LEU A 400 -9.75 -14.60 -21.66
CA LEU A 400 -8.65 -13.65 -21.63
C LEU A 400 -7.52 -14.23 -20.79
N SER A 401 -6.28 -14.05 -21.23
CA SER A 401 -5.09 -14.36 -20.43
C SER A 401 -4.07 -13.24 -20.54
N PHE A 402 -3.31 -13.03 -19.48
CA PHE A 402 -2.25 -12.01 -19.43
C PHE A 402 -1.18 -12.40 -18.43
N ALA A 403 -0.01 -11.78 -18.57
CA ALA A 403 1.03 -11.81 -17.57
C ALA A 403 1.10 -10.47 -16.84
N LEU A 404 1.45 -10.49 -15.56
CA LEU A 404 1.73 -9.27 -14.80
C LEU A 404 2.98 -9.39 -13.94
N VAL A 405 3.55 -8.24 -13.60
CA VAL A 405 4.58 -8.10 -12.58
C VAL A 405 4.09 -7.12 -11.51
N VAL A 406 4.21 -7.53 -10.26
CA VAL A 406 3.95 -6.68 -9.09
C VAL A 406 5.20 -6.55 -8.24
N ASN A 407 5.52 -5.34 -7.80
CA ASN A 407 6.56 -5.14 -6.80
C ASN A 407 6.09 -5.65 -5.44
N ASN A 408 6.60 -6.80 -5.02
CA ASN A 408 6.13 -7.44 -3.79
C ASN A 408 6.55 -6.73 -2.50
N LEU A 409 7.59 -5.89 -2.54
CA LEU A 409 8.01 -5.11 -1.37
C LEU A 409 7.27 -3.77 -1.29
N VAL A 410 6.98 -3.14 -2.43
CA VAL A 410 6.27 -1.86 -2.51
C VAL A 410 4.77 -2.11 -2.60
N ARG A 411 4.21 -2.27 -3.81
CA ARG A 411 2.79 -2.51 -4.05
C ARG A 411 2.24 -3.70 -3.26
N GLY A 412 3.00 -4.79 -3.17
CA GLY A 412 2.60 -6.01 -2.48
C GLY A 412 2.76 -5.97 -0.96
N ALA A 413 3.39 -4.94 -0.40
CA ALA A 413 3.59 -4.85 1.03
C ALA A 413 3.44 -3.42 1.52
N TYR A 414 4.53 -2.71 1.81
CA TYR A 414 4.44 -1.47 2.59
C TYR A 414 3.67 -0.37 1.86
N GLY A 415 3.71 -0.36 0.52
CA GLY A 415 2.97 0.59 -0.30
C GLY A 415 1.47 0.39 -0.24
N ALA A 416 0.99 -0.86 -0.18
CA ALA A 416 -0.44 -1.14 0.04
C ALA A 416 -0.90 -0.66 1.42
N ALA A 417 -0.11 -0.94 2.47
CA ALA A 417 -0.45 -0.50 3.82
C ALA A 417 -0.40 1.03 3.95
N LEU A 418 0.57 1.69 3.32
CA LEU A 418 0.65 3.16 3.29
C LEU A 418 -0.49 3.79 2.52
N LEU A 419 -0.84 3.28 1.34
CA LEU A 419 -1.96 3.82 0.56
C LEU A 419 -3.29 3.68 1.32
N ASN A 420 -3.48 2.57 2.05
CA ASN A 420 -4.60 2.42 2.98
C ASN A 420 -4.56 3.47 4.10
N ALA A 421 -3.39 3.74 4.69
CA ALA A 421 -3.22 4.75 5.73
C ALA A 421 -3.47 6.18 5.23
N GLU A 422 -3.03 6.51 4.01
CA GLU A 422 -3.31 7.80 3.37
C GLU A 422 -4.81 7.97 3.12
N LEU A 423 -5.46 6.93 2.58
CA LEU A 423 -6.90 6.95 2.33
C LEU A 423 -7.68 7.15 3.64
N TYR A 424 -7.31 6.43 4.70
CA TYR A 424 -7.92 6.60 6.01
C TYR A 424 -7.73 8.02 6.56
N GLU A 425 -6.48 8.47 6.64
CA GLU A 425 -6.13 9.72 7.31
C GLU A 425 -6.72 10.93 6.57
N LEU A 426 -6.67 10.94 5.24
CA LEU A 426 -7.10 12.10 4.45
C LEU A 426 -8.60 12.13 4.18
N HIS A 427 -9.29 10.98 4.14
CA HIS A 427 -10.66 10.90 3.64
C HIS A 427 -11.66 10.20 4.56
N VAL A 428 -11.22 9.46 5.58
CA VAL A 428 -12.11 8.74 6.51
C VAL A 428 -12.10 9.35 7.90
N ARG A 429 -10.92 9.45 8.51
CA ARG A 429 -10.77 9.83 9.92
C ARG A 429 -11.44 11.16 10.28
N HIS A 430 -11.38 12.14 9.39
CA HIS A 430 -11.96 13.47 9.63
C HIS A 430 -13.47 13.55 9.38
N ARG A 431 -14.10 12.54 8.76
CA ARG A 431 -15.57 12.48 8.62
C ARG A 431 -16.25 12.10 9.93
N ASP A 432 -15.57 11.31 10.76
CA ASP A 432 -16.10 10.85 12.06
C ASP A 432 -16.14 11.96 13.13
N ASP A 433 -15.40 13.06 12.92
CA ASP A 433 -15.33 14.21 13.84
C ASP A 433 -16.18 15.42 13.40
N ASP A 434 -16.88 15.34 12.25
CA ASP A 434 -17.71 16.43 11.72
C ASP A 434 -19.22 16.16 11.93
N PRO A 435 -19.87 16.80 12.92
CA PRO A 435 -21.31 16.67 13.17
C PRO A 435 -22.19 17.31 12.08
N SER A 436 -21.61 17.88 11.02
CA SER A 436 -22.34 18.40 9.86
C SER A 436 -22.47 17.42 8.69
N SER A 437 -21.78 16.27 8.73
CA SER A 437 -21.76 15.27 7.65
C SER A 437 -23.06 14.49 7.43
N GLU A 438 -24.08 14.66 8.28
CA GLU A 438 -25.43 14.12 8.06
C GLU A 438 -26.28 14.91 7.04
N ARG A 439 -25.75 15.97 6.39
CA ARG A 439 -26.57 16.87 5.55
C ARG A 439 -26.36 16.83 4.04
N ASP A 440 -25.44 16.04 3.50
CA ASP A 440 -25.13 16.06 2.06
C ASP A 440 -25.47 14.74 1.33
N ASP A 441 -26.54 14.05 1.72
CA ASP A 441 -27.17 12.97 0.93
C ASP A 441 -28.00 13.51 -0.26
N ALA A 442 -27.46 14.49 -0.99
CA ALA A 442 -28.11 15.09 -2.15
C ALA A 442 -27.13 15.40 -3.30
N MET A 443 -26.21 14.47 -3.60
CA MET A 443 -25.66 14.35 -4.96
C MET A 443 -25.97 12.97 -5.52
N ALA A 444 -27.08 12.92 -6.25
CA ALA A 444 -27.56 11.74 -6.94
C ALA A 444 -26.50 11.14 -7.88
N LEU A 445 -26.12 9.89 -7.60
CA LEU A 445 -25.53 8.98 -8.58
C LEU A 445 -26.57 8.68 -9.68
N PRO A 446 -26.22 8.68 -10.97
CA PRO A 446 -27.16 8.30 -12.02
C PRO A 446 -27.47 6.80 -11.92
N SER A 447 -28.72 6.48 -11.58
CA SER A 447 -29.22 5.11 -11.52
C SER A 447 -29.46 4.55 -12.92
N ALA A 448 -28.88 3.40 -13.21
CA ALA A 448 -29.27 2.56 -14.34
C ALA A 448 -29.93 1.29 -13.80
N LEU A 449 -31.26 1.35 -13.80
CA LEU A 449 -32.29 0.30 -13.76
C LEU A 449 -31.82 -1.17 -13.86
N HIS A 450 -32.23 -1.98 -12.89
CA HIS A 450 -32.90 -3.27 -13.15
C HIS A 450 -33.92 -3.61 -12.04
N PRO A 451 -35.13 -4.11 -12.38
CA PRO A 451 -36.21 -4.31 -11.42
C PRO A 451 -36.31 -5.77 -10.94
N GLY A 452 -36.75 -5.94 -9.68
CA GLY A 452 -37.67 -7.03 -9.33
C GLY A 452 -37.28 -7.98 -8.19
N ALA A 453 -38.14 -7.94 -7.15
CA ALA A 453 -38.54 -9.07 -6.27
C ALA A 453 -37.84 -9.20 -4.88
N PRO A 454 -38.51 -9.79 -3.86
CA PRO A 454 -39.04 -9.03 -2.73
C PRO A 454 -38.52 -9.45 -1.35
N ALA A 455 -38.82 -8.58 -0.38
CA ALA A 455 -38.46 -8.63 1.04
C ALA A 455 -38.71 -9.97 1.75
N LYS A 456 -37.76 -10.37 2.62
CA LYS A 456 -37.98 -11.36 3.67
C LYS A 456 -37.48 -10.88 5.05
N LYS A 457 -38.42 -11.05 5.98
CA LYS A 457 -38.52 -10.79 7.43
C LYS A 457 -37.29 -11.10 8.28
N ASN A 458 -37.11 -10.25 9.31
CA ASN A 458 -36.31 -10.43 10.53
C ASN A 458 -36.55 -11.77 11.25
N PRO A 459 -35.55 -12.22 12.03
CA PRO A 459 -35.83 -12.59 13.41
C PRO A 459 -34.86 -11.95 14.44
N GLN A 460 -35.38 -11.90 15.67
CA GLN A 460 -34.93 -11.29 16.92
C GLN A 460 -33.59 -11.81 17.51
N PRO A 461 -33.01 -11.10 18.50
CA PRO A 461 -31.65 -11.32 19.00
C PRO A 461 -31.58 -12.40 20.09
N LEU A 462 -30.48 -13.17 20.13
CA LEU A 462 -30.14 -14.03 21.26
C LEU A 462 -29.03 -13.43 22.13
N ALA A 463 -29.21 -13.61 23.44
CA ALA A 463 -28.50 -12.96 24.52
C ALA A 463 -27.26 -13.71 25.03
N ALA A 464 -26.46 -12.96 25.81
CA ALA A 464 -25.65 -13.34 26.97
C ALA A 464 -24.32 -14.09 26.78
N ALA A 465 -23.25 -13.30 26.92
CA ALA A 465 -22.09 -13.44 27.79
C ALA A 465 -21.72 -14.81 28.40
N ALA A 466 -20.47 -15.22 28.19
CA ALA A 466 -19.68 -15.99 29.15
C ALA A 466 -18.24 -15.47 29.18
N ALA A 467 -17.78 -15.11 30.38
CA ALA A 467 -16.42 -14.68 30.67
C ALA A 467 -15.44 -15.84 30.50
N LEU A 468 -14.33 -15.60 29.79
CA LEU A 468 -13.21 -16.54 29.69
C LEU A 468 -11.98 -15.94 30.37
N THR A 469 -11.61 -16.57 31.47
CA THR A 469 -10.40 -16.37 32.28
C THR A 469 -9.15 -16.80 31.51
N ILE A 470 -8.09 -16.00 31.61
CA ILE A 470 -6.77 -16.22 30.99
C ILE A 470 -5.97 -17.22 31.85
N PRO A 471 -5.48 -18.35 31.31
CA PRO A 471 -4.48 -19.18 32.00
C PRO A 471 -3.06 -18.66 31.76
N ALA A 472 -2.24 -18.80 32.81
CA ALA A 472 -0.85 -18.37 32.88
C ALA A 472 0.07 -19.09 31.88
N ILE A 473 1.12 -18.35 31.51
CA ILE A 473 2.22 -18.71 30.63
C ILE A 473 3.10 -19.76 31.31
N ASP A 474 3.30 -20.92 30.67
CA ASP A 474 4.55 -21.66 30.83
C ASP A 474 4.92 -22.48 29.58
N HIS A 475 6.21 -22.40 29.24
CA HIS A 475 6.98 -23.27 28.34
C HIS A 475 6.84 -23.11 26.80
N LEU A 476 7.81 -22.39 26.21
CA LEU A 476 8.31 -22.66 24.86
C LEU A 476 9.85 -22.67 24.86
N LYS A 477 10.42 -23.87 25.02
CA LYS A 477 11.71 -24.27 24.44
C LYS A 477 11.41 -25.29 23.35
N LYS A 478 11.51 -24.88 22.08
CA LYS A 478 12.10 -25.61 20.94
C LYS A 478 11.79 -24.90 19.64
#